data_AF-A0A258KCW3-F1
#
_entry.id   AF-A0A258KCW3-F1
#
_cell.length_a   1.000
_cell.length_b   1.000
_cell.length_c   1.000
_cell.angle_alpha   90.00
_cell.angle_beta   90.00
_cell.angle_gamma   90.00
#
_symmetry.space_group_name_H-M   'P 1'
#
loop_
_entity.id
_entity.type
_entity.pdbx_description
1 polymer ?
#
loop_
_entity_poly.entity_id
_entity_poly.type
_entity_poly.pdbx_seq_one_letter_code
_entity_poly.pdbx_strand_id
1 'polypeptide(L)'
;MIEFLIPVTICITAAGNILYPKASKGIQINYFFAIFFGLIHGLGFSNYLKALLGKEVSLLNPLFAFNIGLEAGQLLIVLFFLLFSLIPLKIFQLNQKQWTIIVSAIILGMAIMMMIDSKFW
;
A
#
# COMPACT_ATOMS: atom_id res chain seq x y z
N MET A 1 3.26 -6.99 -14.38
CA MET A 1 2.80 -5.59 -14.60
C MET A 1 2.11 -4.97 -13.37
N ILE A 2 1.13 -5.63 -12.76
CA ILE A 2 0.45 -5.11 -11.54
C ILE A 2 1.42 -5.00 -10.35
N GLU A 3 2.30 -5.99 -10.19
CA GLU A 3 3.32 -6.04 -9.14
C GLU A 3 4.37 -4.92 -9.25
N PHE A 4 4.61 -4.39 -10.47
CA PHE A 4 5.48 -3.23 -10.69
C PHE A 4 4.75 -1.92 -10.37
N LEU A 5 3.45 -1.85 -10.64
CA LEU A 5 2.67 -0.64 -10.44
C LEU A 5 2.44 -0.31 -8.96
N ILE A 6 2.36 -1.32 -8.08
CA ILE A 6 2.27 -1.12 -6.63
C ILE A 6 3.45 -0.29 -6.10
N PRO A 7 4.72 -0.72 -6.24
CA PRO A 7 5.86 0.03 -5.71
C PRO A 7 6.04 1.39 -6.41
N VAL A 8 5.62 1.56 -7.67
CA VAL A 8 5.59 2.88 -8.32
C VAL A 8 4.71 3.88 -7.56
N THR A 9 3.54 3.45 -7.07
CA THR A 9 2.62 4.35 -6.34
C THR A 9 3.12 4.68 -4.96
N ILE A 10 3.78 3.71 -4.32
CA ILE A 10 4.47 3.90 -3.04
C ILE A 10 5.61 4.90 -3.23
N CYS A 11 6.40 4.77 -4.29
CA CYS A 11 7.45 5.74 -4.66
C CYS A 11 6.90 7.15 -4.85
N ILE A 12 5.83 7.32 -5.64
CA ILE A 12 5.21 8.63 -5.90
C ILE A 12 4.71 9.26 -4.59
N THR A 13 4.02 8.47 -3.76
CA THR A 13 3.47 8.95 -2.47
C THR A 13 4.59 9.34 -1.51
N ALA A 14 5.62 8.52 -1.39
CA ALA A 14 6.77 8.77 -0.53
C ALA A 14 7.57 9.99 -0.98
N ALA A 15 7.81 10.14 -2.28
CA ALA A 15 8.44 11.34 -2.84
C ALA A 15 7.59 12.60 -2.57
N GLY A 16 6.27 12.53 -2.73
CA GLY A 16 5.35 13.62 -2.41
C GLY A 16 5.44 14.07 -0.95
N ASN A 17 5.51 13.11 -0.01
CA ASN A 17 5.66 13.40 1.42
C ASN A 17 6.99 14.07 1.77
N ILE A 18 8.07 13.74 1.06
CA ILE A 18 9.40 14.34 1.27
C ILE A 18 9.45 15.77 0.69
N LEU A 19 8.95 15.95 -0.53
CA LEU A 19 9.02 17.22 -1.25
C LEU A 19 8.02 18.26 -0.70
N TYR A 20 6.82 17.82 -0.30
CA TYR A 20 5.74 18.71 0.13
C TYR A 20 5.06 18.26 1.44
N PRO A 21 5.78 18.20 2.57
CA PRO A 21 5.28 17.67 3.85
C PRO A 21 4.12 18.46 4.50
N LYS A 22 3.67 19.57 3.92
CA LYS A 22 2.53 20.39 4.38
C LYS A 22 1.36 20.46 3.37
N ALA A 23 1.47 19.82 2.21
CA ALA A 23 0.46 19.96 1.16
C ALA A 23 -0.75 19.04 1.42
N SER A 24 -1.79 19.56 2.07
CA SER A 24 -3.06 18.83 2.26
C SER A 24 -3.85 18.59 0.95
N LYS A 25 -3.37 19.12 -0.20
CA LYS A 25 -4.05 19.04 -1.50
C LYS A 25 -3.85 17.69 -2.25
N GLY A 26 -2.97 16.80 -1.79
CA GLY A 26 -2.66 15.53 -2.47
C GLY A 26 -3.66 14.39 -2.22
N ILE A 27 -4.60 14.56 -1.29
CA ILE A 27 -5.50 13.49 -0.81
C ILE A 27 -6.40 12.92 -1.93
N GLN A 28 -6.90 13.76 -2.85
CA GLN A 28 -7.78 13.32 -3.94
C GLN A 28 -7.08 12.40 -4.96
N ILE A 29 -5.83 12.71 -5.31
CA ILE A 29 -5.03 11.89 -6.22
C ILE A 29 -4.69 10.54 -5.59
N ASN A 30 -4.42 10.52 -4.28
CA ASN A 30 -4.15 9.27 -3.57
C ASN A 30 -5.38 8.36 -3.54
N TYR A 31 -6.59 8.90 -3.37
CA TYR A 31 -7.82 8.12 -3.47
C TYR A 31 -8.08 7.58 -4.88
N PHE A 32 -7.79 8.38 -5.90
CA PHE A 32 -7.87 7.91 -7.29
C PHE A 32 -6.92 6.73 -7.53
N PHE A 33 -5.67 6.84 -7.09
CA PHE A 33 -4.71 5.74 -7.19
C PHE A 33 -5.14 4.53 -6.36
N ALA A 34 -5.61 4.71 -5.13
CA ALA A 34 -6.08 3.60 -4.30
C ALA A 34 -7.21 2.80 -4.97
N ILE A 35 -8.18 3.48 -5.59
CA ILE A 35 -9.26 2.82 -6.33
C ILE A 35 -8.70 2.11 -7.57
N PHE A 36 -7.86 2.79 -8.36
CA PHE A 36 -7.32 2.25 -9.60
C PHE A 36 -6.45 1.00 -9.35
N PHE A 37 -5.55 1.05 -8.37
CA PHE A 37 -4.71 -0.09 -8.02
C PHE A 37 -5.48 -1.19 -7.30
N GLY A 38 -6.42 -0.84 -6.42
CA GLY A 38 -7.30 -1.81 -5.77
C GLY A 38 -8.12 -2.62 -6.78
N LEU A 39 -8.69 -1.97 -7.80
CA LEU A 39 -9.43 -2.63 -8.88
C LEU A 39 -8.53 -3.54 -9.72
N ILE A 40 -7.37 -3.03 -10.17
CA ILE A 40 -6.44 -3.82 -10.99
C ILE A 40 -5.98 -5.07 -10.22
N HIS A 41 -5.60 -4.91 -8.95
CA HIS A 41 -5.12 -6.01 -8.13
C HIS A 41 -6.22 -7.03 -7.81
N GLY A 42 -7.44 -6.56 -7.48
CA GLY A 42 -8.60 -7.42 -7.23
C GLY A 42 -9.01 -8.23 -8.47
N LEU A 43 -8.95 -7.64 -9.67
CA LEU A 43 -9.24 -8.34 -10.93
C LEU A 43 -8.16 -9.39 -11.27
N GLY A 44 -6.88 -9.06 -11.07
CA GLY A 44 -5.78 -10.01 -11.26
C GLY A 44 -5.88 -11.21 -10.32
N PHE A 45 -6.23 -10.96 -9.06
CA PHE A 45 -6.45 -12.00 -8.06
C PHE A 45 -7.65 -12.89 -8.38
N SER A 46 -8.76 -12.34 -8.88
CA SER A 46 -9.93 -13.13 -9.30
C SER A 46 -9.58 -14.16 -10.37
N ASN A 47 -8.71 -13.81 -11.33
CA ASN A 47 -8.24 -14.74 -12.35
C ASN A 47 -7.34 -15.85 -11.78
N TYR A 48 -6.46 -15.52 -10.84
CA TYR A 48 -5.65 -16.50 -10.11
C TYR A 48 -6.52 -17.47 -9.31
N LEU A 49 -7.50 -16.94 -8.58
CA LEU A 49 -8.39 -17.73 -7.73
C LEU A 49 -9.30 -18.66 -8.56
N LYS A 50 -9.76 -18.21 -9.74
CA LYS A 50 -10.44 -19.05 -10.74
C LYS A 50 -9.57 -20.21 -11.23
N ALA A 51 -8.28 -19.97 -11.45
CA ALA A 51 -7.36 -21.02 -11.89
C ALA A 51 -7.11 -22.05 -10.79
N LEU A 52 -7.09 -21.62 -9.51
CA LEU A 52 -6.84 -22.48 -8.35
C LEU A 52 -8.06 -23.36 -7.97
N LEU A 53 -9.27 -22.81 -8.05
CA LEU A 53 -10.50 -23.47 -7.58
C LEU A 53 -11.23 -24.27 -8.67
N GLY A 54 -10.79 -24.17 -9.93
CA GLY A 54 -11.47 -24.79 -11.07
C GLY A 54 -12.74 -24.05 -11.51
N LYS A 55 -13.21 -24.36 -12.72
CA LYS A 55 -14.33 -23.63 -13.37
C LYS A 55 -15.70 -23.79 -12.69
N GLU A 56 -15.88 -24.77 -11.80
CA GLU A 56 -17.20 -25.17 -11.30
C GLU A 56 -17.55 -24.63 -9.90
N VAL A 57 -16.65 -23.88 -9.26
CA VAL A 57 -16.89 -23.34 -7.90
C VAL A 57 -17.33 -21.88 -7.95
N SER A 58 -18.38 -21.55 -7.21
CA SER A 58 -18.86 -20.17 -7.05
C SER A 58 -17.77 -19.28 -6.44
N LEU A 59 -17.40 -18.21 -7.14
CA LEU A 59 -16.29 -17.31 -6.75
C LEU A 59 -16.64 -16.34 -5.63
N LEU A 60 -17.93 -16.10 -5.38
CA LEU A 60 -18.38 -15.07 -4.43
C LEU A 60 -17.91 -15.35 -3.00
N ASN A 61 -18.14 -16.56 -2.47
CA ASN A 61 -17.77 -16.89 -1.09
C ASN A 61 -16.24 -16.84 -0.86
N PRO A 62 -15.41 -17.47 -1.70
CA PRO A 62 -13.95 -17.37 -1.58
C PRO A 62 -13.42 -15.94 -1.68
N LEU A 63 -13.92 -15.14 -2.63
CA LEU A 63 -13.50 -13.75 -2.78
C LEU A 63 -13.94 -12.92 -1.57
N PHE A 64 -15.13 -13.14 -1.04
CA PHE A 64 -15.62 -12.41 0.13
C PHE A 64 -14.77 -12.69 1.37
N ALA A 65 -14.52 -13.97 1.66
CA ALA A 65 -13.68 -14.37 2.80
C ALA A 65 -12.24 -13.85 2.67
N PHE A 66 -11.66 -13.89 1.46
CA PHE A 66 -10.35 -13.34 1.19
C PHE A 66 -10.29 -11.82 1.42
N ASN A 67 -11.25 -11.06 0.90
CA ASN A 67 -11.28 -9.61 1.06
C ASN A 67 -11.46 -9.19 2.53
N ILE A 68 -12.29 -9.89 3.30
CA ILE A 68 -12.40 -9.64 4.75
C ILE A 68 -11.06 -9.88 5.44
N GLY A 69 -10.40 -11.00 5.14
CA GLY A 69 -9.08 -11.30 5.71
C GLY A 69 -8.03 -10.26 5.34
N LEU A 70 -8.03 -9.80 4.08
CA LEU A 70 -7.12 -8.78 3.57
C LEU A 70 -7.34 -7.42 4.24
N GLU A 71 -8.59 -6.95 4.32
CA GLU A 71 -8.93 -5.68 4.98
C GLU A 71 -8.59 -5.73 6.47
N ALA A 72 -8.89 -6.85 7.15
CA ALA A 72 -8.52 -7.03 8.56
C ALA A 72 -6.99 -6.99 8.76
N GLY A 73 -6.23 -7.64 7.88
CA GLY A 73 -4.76 -7.59 7.89
C GLY A 73 -4.23 -6.17 7.68
N GLN A 74 -4.78 -5.42 6.72
CA GLN A 74 -4.42 -4.03 6.46
C GLN A 74 -4.68 -3.14 7.67
N LEU A 75 -5.85 -3.25 8.30
CA LEU A 75 -6.20 -2.48 9.51
C LEU A 75 -5.25 -2.78 10.66
N LEU A 76 -4.88 -4.05 10.87
CA LEU A 76 -3.92 -4.43 11.91
C LEU A 76 -2.53 -3.82 11.67
N ILE A 77 -2.04 -3.85 10.43
CA ILE A 77 -0.74 -3.24 10.07
C ILE A 77 -0.78 -1.73 10.29
N VAL A 78 -1.84 -1.04 9.85
CA VAL A 78 -2.01 0.41 10.06
C VAL A 78 -2.03 0.74 11.55
N LEU A 79 -2.79 -0.01 12.35
CA LEU A 79 -2.86 0.19 13.79
C LEU A 79 -1.49 0.02 14.45
N PHE A 80 -0.77 -1.06 14.11
CA PHE A 80 0.58 -1.30 14.62
C PHE A 80 1.52 -0.14 14.26
N PHE A 81 1.49 0.32 13.00
CA PHE A 81 2.33 1.43 12.55
C PHE A 81 2.01 2.75 13.27
N LEU A 82 0.72 3.04 13.51
CA LEU A 82 0.30 4.22 14.26
C LEU A 82 0.78 4.18 15.71
N LEU A 83 0.65 3.05 16.39
CA LEU A 83 1.15 2.87 17.76
C LEU A 83 2.67 2.99 17.83
N PHE A 84 3.38 2.35 16.90
CA PHE A 84 4.84 2.44 16.81
C PHE A 84 5.31 3.87 16.56
N SER A 85 4.58 4.63 15.72
CA SER A 85 4.88 6.04 15.45
C SER A 85 4.77 6.95 16.68
N LEU A 86 4.10 6.52 17.76
CA LEU A 86 4.04 7.30 19.01
C LEU A 86 5.40 7.34 19.73
N ILE A 87 6.23 6.31 19.57
CA ILE A 87 7.56 6.21 20.19
C ILE A 87 8.48 7.37 19.77
N PRO A 88 8.80 7.56 18.47
CA PRO A 88 9.64 8.66 18.00
C PRO A 88 9.05 10.04 18.32
N LEU A 89 7.73 10.18 18.27
CA LEU A 89 7.07 11.46 18.52
C LEU A 89 7.06 11.85 20.00
N LYS A 90 6.83 10.90 20.91
CA LYS A 90 6.70 11.18 22.34
C LYS A 90 7.99 11.01 23.12
N ILE A 91 8.78 9.98 22.80
CA ILE A 91 10.02 9.66 23.55
C ILE A 91 11.20 10.47 23.01
N PHE A 92 11.38 10.48 21.69
CA PHE A 92 12.50 11.18 21.04
C PHE A 92 12.17 12.64 20.68
N GLN A 93 10.96 13.11 21.01
CA GLN A 93 10.47 14.47 20.78
C GLN A 93 10.62 14.93 19.31
N LEU A 94 10.59 13.99 18.35
CA LEU A 94 10.64 14.35 16.94
C LEU A 94 9.35 15.05 16.55
N ASN A 95 9.48 16.11 15.76
CA ASN A 95 8.31 16.76 15.18
C ASN A 95 7.70 15.87 14.09
N GLN A 96 6.37 15.88 13.96
CA GLN A 96 5.64 15.05 12.99
C GLN A 96 6.18 15.14 11.55
N LYS A 97 6.64 16.34 11.15
CA LYS A 97 7.29 16.57 9.86
C LYS A 97 8.56 15.73 9.69
N GLN A 98 9.46 15.75 10.69
CA GLN A 98 10.72 15.03 10.63
C GLN A 98 10.46 13.52 10.61
N TRP A 99 9.54 13.04 11.43
CA TRP A 99 9.13 11.64 11.42
C TRP A 99 8.58 11.21 10.06
N THR A 100 7.69 12.01 9.47
CA THR A 100 7.11 11.74 8.14
C THR A 100 8.17 11.65 7.05
N ILE A 101 9.17 12.56 7.05
CA ILE A 101 10.25 12.55 6.07
C ILE A 101 11.15 11.32 6.25
N ILE A 102 11.52 10.97 7.48
CA ILE A 102 12.39 9.80 7.76
C ILE A 102 11.72 8.52 7.27
N VAL A 103 10.47 8.29 7.68
CA VAL A 103 9.69 7.13 7.25
C VAL A 103 9.54 7.10 5.73
N SER A 104 9.19 8.25 5.12
CA SER A 104 9.00 8.32 3.66
C SER A 104 10.30 8.05 2.91
N ALA A 105 11.46 8.47 3.42
CA ALA A 105 12.75 8.17 2.79
C ALA A 105 13.08 6.68 2.83
N ILE A 106 12.81 6.00 3.95
CA ILE A 106 12.97 4.54 4.06
C ILE A 106 12.05 3.82 3.08
N ILE A 107 10.76 4.19 3.07
CA ILE A 107 9.75 3.61 2.18
C ILE A 107 10.12 3.85 0.71
N LEU A 108 10.62 5.03 0.36
CA LEU A 108 11.06 5.34 -1.00
C LEU A 108 12.21 4.42 -1.43
N GLY A 109 13.22 4.22 -0.58
CA GLY A 109 14.32 3.29 -0.86
C GLY A 109 13.85 1.85 -1.06
N MET A 110 12.96 1.37 -0.18
CA MET A 110 12.36 0.03 -0.30
C MET A 110 11.53 -0.11 -1.58
N ALA A 111 10.73 0.90 -1.92
CA ALA A 111 9.89 0.88 -3.11
C ALA A 111 10.72 0.91 -4.40
N ILE A 112 11.85 1.64 -4.42
CA ILE A 112 12.82 1.58 -5.53
C ILE A 112 13.39 0.17 -5.67
N MET A 113 13.79 -0.47 -4.56
CA MET A 113 14.27 -1.86 -4.59
C MET A 113 13.21 -2.80 -5.15
N MET A 114 11.96 -2.68 -4.67
CA MET A 114 10.84 -3.48 -5.16
C MET A 114 10.57 -3.27 -6.65
N MET A 115 10.71 -2.04 -7.17
CA MET A 115 10.58 -1.76 -8.60
C MET A 115 11.68 -2.45 -9.42
N ILE A 116 12.92 -2.47 -8.94
CA ILE A 116 14.05 -3.12 -9.61
C ILE A 116 13.86 -4.64 -9.64
N ASP A 117 13.40 -5.21 -8.51
CA ASP A 117 13.21 -6.65 -8.36
C ASP A 117 11.93 -7.16 -9.04
N SER A 118 10.94 -6.29 -9.27
CA SER A 118 9.70 -6.67 -9.92
C SER A 118 9.94 -7.06 -11.38
N LYS A 119 9.94 -8.37 -11.62
CA LYS A 119 10.06 -8.97 -12.94
C LYS A 119 8.86 -8.55 -13.79
N PHE A 120 9.15 -8.01 -14.98
CA PHE A 120 8.14 -7.52 -15.91
C PHE A 120 7.34 -8.63 -16.62
N TRP A 121 7.55 -9.89 -16.27
CA TRP A 121 6.95 -11.04 -16.94
C TRP A 121 5.91 -11.71 -16.04
#